data_AF-A0A9J6C0U0-F1
#
_entry.id   AF-A0A9J6C0U0-F1
#
_cell.length_a   1.000
_cell.length_b   1.000
_cell.length_c   1.000
_cell.angle_alpha   90.00
_cell.angle_beta   90.00
_cell.angle_gamma   90.00
#
_symmetry.space_group_name_H-M   'P 1'
#
loop_
_entity.id
_entity.type
_entity.pdbx_description
1 polymer ?
#
loop_
_entity_poly.entity_id
_entity_poly.type
_entity_poly.pdbx_seq_one_letter_code
_entity_poly.pdbx_strand_id
1 'polypeptide(L)'
;MPHSHQHGNCVHEATDLDVDPLELGIQYSLYEKIDFQNLEVLNSNDDPKNVFKPFEQRLDFTKYVDSDADAELLFNIPFTGNIKLKAIRIIGPEDNSHVKKMKVYKNRPKMTFDDVSAKADQEFELDQDLTGTIEYSTKMVTFNNVHHLSLYFPTNFGEETSRIYYIGLRGEFSEAHHHGVTICTYESRPMMSDHKNPLSDAANHQIH
;
A
#
# COMPACT_ATOMS: atom_id res chain seq x y z
N MET A 1 -35.07 19.51 -48.95
CA MET A 1 -34.35 20.76 -48.61
C MET A 1 -35.31 21.71 -47.91
N PRO A 2 -34.85 22.59 -47.01
CA PRO A 2 -33.53 22.61 -46.35
C PRO A 2 -33.44 21.45 -45.33
N HIS A 3 -32.73 21.41 -44.19
CA HIS A 3 -31.72 22.27 -43.53
C HIS A 3 -30.62 21.37 -42.92
N SER A 4 -29.67 21.95 -42.18
CA SER A 4 -28.68 21.25 -41.35
C SER A 4 -28.66 21.90 -39.96
N HIS A 5 -28.44 21.14 -38.90
CA HIS A 5 -27.76 21.65 -37.70
C HIS A 5 -26.85 20.56 -37.10
N GLN A 6 -25.60 20.95 -36.89
CA GLN A 6 -24.51 20.10 -36.44
C GLN A 6 -24.04 20.56 -35.06
N HIS A 7 -24.17 19.67 -34.07
CA HIS A 7 -23.43 19.69 -32.81
C HIS A 7 -23.11 18.21 -32.51
N GLY A 8 -21.87 17.74 -32.47
CA GLY A 8 -20.63 18.52 -32.39
C GLY A 8 -20.34 18.94 -30.95
N ASN A 9 -20.39 17.98 -30.03
CA ASN A 9 -19.82 18.12 -28.70
C ASN A 9 -18.75 17.04 -28.53
N CYS A 10 -17.50 17.42 -28.78
CA CYS A 10 -16.37 16.52 -28.74
C CYS A 10 -16.01 16.12 -27.31
N VAL A 11 -15.26 15.03 -27.22
CA VAL A 11 -14.65 14.52 -25.99
C VAL A 11 -13.57 15.52 -25.54
N HIS A 12 -13.66 16.03 -24.32
CA HIS A 12 -12.50 16.36 -23.48
C HIS A 12 -12.49 15.26 -22.41
N GLU A 13 -11.59 14.28 -22.43
CA GLU A 13 -10.17 14.40 -22.05
C GLU A 13 -10.00 15.09 -20.69
N ALA A 14 -9.45 14.34 -19.74
CA ALA A 14 -9.36 14.73 -18.35
C ALA A 14 -8.40 15.91 -18.21
N THR A 15 -8.93 17.07 -17.83
CA THR A 15 -8.10 18.15 -17.28
C THR A 15 -7.59 17.72 -15.92
N ASP A 16 -6.27 17.79 -15.73
CA ASP A 16 -5.63 17.72 -14.42
C ASP A 16 -6.35 18.67 -13.46
N LEU A 17 -7.07 18.11 -12.49
CA LEU A 17 -7.63 18.89 -11.41
C LEU A 17 -6.48 19.27 -10.48
N ASP A 18 -6.49 20.51 -9.99
CA ASP A 18 -5.61 20.98 -8.92
C ASP A 18 -5.87 20.18 -7.63
N VAL A 19 -5.29 18.98 -7.53
CA VAL A 19 -5.35 18.16 -6.32
C VAL A 19 -4.60 18.90 -5.23
N ASP A 20 -5.31 19.22 -4.15
CA ASP A 20 -4.72 19.95 -3.03
C ASP A 20 -3.48 19.20 -2.49
N PRO A 21 -2.33 19.85 -2.30
CA PRO A 21 -1.12 19.21 -1.78
C PRO A 21 -1.35 18.45 -0.46
N LEU A 22 -2.30 18.89 0.38
CA LEU A 22 -2.70 18.22 1.61
C LEU A 22 -3.47 16.92 1.33
N GLU A 23 -4.40 16.91 0.35
CA GLU A 23 -5.06 15.68 -0.08
C GLU A 23 -4.04 14.67 -0.62
N LEU A 24 -3.08 15.14 -1.41
CA LEU A 24 -2.03 14.28 -1.95
C LEU A 24 -1.10 13.75 -0.83
N GLY A 25 -0.77 14.58 0.16
CA GLY A 25 -0.06 14.15 1.37
C GLY A 25 -0.79 13.06 2.15
N ILE A 26 -2.12 13.20 2.34
CA ILE A 26 -2.97 12.19 2.98
C ILE A 26 -2.97 10.88 2.19
N GLN A 27 -3.06 10.93 0.85
CA GLN A 27 -3.04 9.74 0.00
C GLN A 27 -1.71 8.96 0.10
N TYR A 28 -0.60 9.66 0.30
CA TYR A 28 0.76 9.10 0.42
C TYR A 28 1.19 8.80 1.88
N SER A 29 0.25 8.78 2.83
CA SER A 29 0.49 8.59 4.27
C SER A 29 1.02 7.20 4.70
N LEU A 30 1.14 6.23 3.78
CA LEU A 30 1.57 4.86 4.14
C LEU A 30 3.01 4.78 4.69
N TYR A 31 3.86 5.79 4.43
CA TYR A 31 5.20 5.86 5.02
C TYR A 31 5.17 5.88 6.56
N GLU A 32 4.12 6.44 7.18
CA GLU A 32 3.91 6.45 8.64
C GLU A 32 3.59 5.09 9.23
N LYS A 33 3.28 4.10 8.38
CA LYS A 33 2.88 2.74 8.78
C LYS A 33 3.97 1.72 8.47
N ILE A 34 5.14 2.17 8.02
CA ILE A 34 6.34 1.36 7.86
C ILE A 34 6.92 1.06 9.24
N ASP A 35 7.29 -0.19 9.49
CA ASP A 35 8.09 -0.55 10.66
C ASP A 35 9.55 -0.21 10.41
N PHE A 36 9.92 1.04 10.71
CA PHE A 36 11.27 1.57 10.56
C PHE A 36 12.34 0.90 11.44
N GLN A 37 11.98 -0.02 12.36
CA GLN A 37 12.95 -0.83 13.10
C GLN A 37 13.40 -2.06 12.32
N ASN A 38 12.52 -2.59 11.46
CA ASN A 38 12.77 -3.78 10.63
C ASN A 38 12.87 -3.47 9.13
N LEU A 39 12.79 -2.18 8.74
CA LEU A 39 13.07 -1.69 7.39
C LEU A 39 14.54 -1.93 7.04
N GLU A 40 14.78 -2.56 5.90
CA GLU A 40 16.10 -2.95 5.41
C GLU A 40 16.27 -2.59 3.93
N VAL A 41 17.50 -2.25 3.53
CA VAL A 41 17.94 -2.18 2.14
C VAL A 41 19.20 -3.01 1.98
N LEU A 42 19.31 -3.76 0.88
CA LEU A 42 20.51 -4.50 0.48
C LEU A 42 21.22 -3.78 -0.67
N ASN A 43 22.54 -3.99 -0.74
CA ASN A 43 23.47 -3.30 -1.65
C ASN A 43 23.53 -1.78 -1.43
N SER A 44 23.36 -1.30 -0.20
CA SER A 44 23.56 0.10 0.17
C SER A 44 24.16 0.22 1.57
N ASN A 45 24.92 1.29 1.80
CA ASN A 45 25.45 1.69 3.12
C ASN A 45 24.64 2.82 3.79
N ASP A 46 23.59 3.33 3.13
CA ASP A 46 22.73 4.40 3.64
C ASP A 46 21.60 3.89 4.57
N ASP A 47 21.06 4.77 5.42
CA ASP A 47 19.84 4.44 6.20
C ASP A 47 18.63 4.42 5.25
N PRO A 48 17.92 3.27 5.09
CA PRO A 48 16.78 3.17 4.18
C PRO A 48 15.64 4.16 4.51
N LYS A 49 15.59 4.72 5.71
CA LYS A 49 14.64 5.77 6.11
C LYS A 49 14.79 7.06 5.30
N ASN A 50 15.96 7.32 4.70
CA ASN A 50 16.24 8.55 3.96
C ASN A 50 15.28 8.82 2.79
N VAL A 51 14.73 7.77 2.18
CA VAL A 51 13.81 7.86 1.04
C VAL A 51 12.33 7.82 1.42
N PHE A 52 11.99 7.48 2.68
CA PHE A 52 10.60 7.44 3.18
C PHE A 52 10.31 8.66 4.06
N LYS A 53 9.72 9.69 3.46
CA LYS A 53 9.45 11.01 4.08
C LYS A 53 8.05 11.51 3.70
N PRO A 54 7.52 12.57 4.34
CA PRO A 54 6.24 13.15 3.94
C PRO A 54 6.26 13.63 2.48
N PHE A 55 5.11 13.58 1.81
CA PHE A 55 4.97 13.99 0.40
C PHE A 55 5.43 15.43 0.11
N GLU A 56 5.24 16.32 1.09
CA GLU A 56 5.68 17.72 1.05
C GLU A 56 7.22 17.84 0.95
N GLN A 57 7.94 16.88 1.54
CA GLN A 57 9.41 16.80 1.57
C GLN A 57 9.98 15.92 0.45
N ARG A 58 9.16 15.45 -0.51
CA ARG A 58 9.63 14.56 -1.59
C ARG A 58 10.76 15.17 -2.45
N LEU A 59 10.80 16.50 -2.55
CA LEU A 59 11.81 17.28 -3.30
C LEU A 59 13.02 17.69 -2.45
N ASP A 60 13.11 17.26 -1.18
CA ASP A 60 14.31 17.42 -0.37
C ASP A 60 15.34 16.36 -0.76
N PHE A 61 16.27 16.72 -1.64
CA PHE A 61 17.33 15.83 -2.13
C PHE A 61 18.54 15.74 -1.19
N THR A 62 18.50 16.33 0.01
CA THR A 62 19.62 16.23 0.98
C THR A 62 19.79 14.82 1.56
N LYS A 63 18.72 14.00 1.49
CA LYS A 63 18.70 12.60 1.91
C LYS A 63 18.35 11.70 0.74
N TYR A 64 19.15 10.65 0.57
CA TYR A 64 19.06 9.66 -0.48
C TYR A 64 19.49 8.28 0.03
N VAL A 65 19.35 7.29 -0.84
CA VAL A 65 19.98 5.97 -0.75
C VAL A 65 20.68 5.71 -2.08
N ASP A 66 21.99 5.47 -2.02
CA ASP A 66 22.81 5.02 -3.14
C ASP A 66 23.09 3.51 -3.05
N SER A 67 23.27 2.86 -4.20
CA SER A 67 23.85 1.52 -4.23
C SER A 67 25.38 1.55 -4.10
N ASP A 68 25.94 0.51 -3.47
CA ASP A 68 27.35 0.47 -3.05
C ASP A 68 28.29 -0.16 -4.08
N ALA A 69 27.87 -1.23 -4.75
CA ALA A 69 28.75 -2.03 -5.63
C ALA A 69 28.35 -2.05 -7.11
N ASP A 70 27.05 -1.98 -7.41
CA ASP A 70 26.48 -2.05 -8.76
C ASP A 70 25.12 -1.35 -8.78
N ALA A 71 24.38 -1.39 -9.90
CA ALA A 71 23.11 -0.68 -10.04
C ALA A 71 21.93 -1.30 -9.29
N GLU A 72 22.08 -2.44 -8.61
CA GLU A 72 20.97 -3.15 -7.97
C GLU A 72 20.63 -2.60 -6.59
N LEU A 73 19.34 -2.44 -6.27
CA LEU A 73 18.86 -2.13 -4.92
C LEU A 73 17.68 -3.03 -4.55
N LEU A 74 17.66 -3.54 -3.32
CA LEU A 74 16.54 -4.33 -2.79
C LEU A 74 16.10 -3.81 -1.43
N PHE A 75 14.90 -3.23 -1.36
CA PHE A 75 14.28 -2.78 -0.11
C PHE A 75 13.31 -3.84 0.42
N ASN A 76 13.41 -4.16 1.71
CA ASN A 76 12.46 -4.99 2.45
C ASN A 76 11.67 -4.07 3.41
N ILE A 77 10.39 -3.83 3.09
CA ILE A 77 9.52 -2.84 3.75
C ILE A 77 8.41 -3.55 4.54
N PRO A 78 8.62 -3.83 5.84
CA PRO A 78 7.56 -4.29 6.74
C PRO A 78 6.61 -3.13 7.10
N PHE A 79 5.34 -3.45 7.32
CA PHE A 79 4.34 -2.52 7.84
C PHE A 79 3.85 -2.92 9.23
N THR A 80 3.45 -1.94 10.03
CA THR A 80 2.86 -2.13 11.38
C THR A 80 1.42 -2.66 11.34
N GLY A 81 0.96 -3.15 10.20
CA GLY A 81 -0.41 -3.56 9.94
C GLY A 81 -0.61 -3.93 8.48
N ASN A 82 -1.85 -3.90 8.00
CA ASN A 82 -2.19 -4.38 6.66
C ASN A 82 -2.53 -3.20 5.77
N ILE A 83 -1.82 -3.03 4.66
CA ILE A 83 -2.09 -1.98 3.67
C ILE A 83 -2.79 -2.56 2.43
N LYS A 84 -3.51 -1.68 1.74
CA LYS A 84 -3.92 -1.84 0.34
C LYS A 84 -3.14 -0.82 -0.47
N LEU A 85 -2.11 -1.28 -1.16
CA LEU A 85 -1.31 -0.43 -2.04
C LEU A 85 -2.14 -0.10 -3.29
N LYS A 86 -2.17 1.18 -3.66
CA LYS A 86 -2.82 1.69 -4.87
C LYS A 86 -1.78 2.10 -5.90
N ALA A 87 -0.76 2.83 -5.49
CA ALA A 87 0.33 3.23 -6.38
C ALA A 87 1.65 3.44 -5.64
N ILE A 88 2.74 3.50 -6.41
CA ILE A 88 4.09 3.83 -5.95
C ILE A 88 4.58 5.05 -6.75
N ARG A 89 5.32 5.95 -6.11
CA ARG A 89 6.05 7.05 -6.76
C ARG A 89 7.52 6.94 -6.39
N ILE A 90 8.40 7.06 -7.37
CA ILE A 90 9.85 7.07 -7.20
C ILE A 90 10.37 8.43 -7.65
N ILE A 91 11.33 9.00 -6.92
CA ILE A 91 12.12 10.16 -7.38
C ILE A 91 13.59 9.79 -7.22
N GLY A 92 14.36 10.07 -8.26
CA GLY A 92 15.81 9.90 -8.34
C GLY A 92 16.41 11.07 -9.13
N PRO A 93 17.70 11.02 -9.48
CA PRO A 93 18.34 12.08 -10.27
C PRO A 93 17.83 12.14 -11.72
N GLU A 94 18.18 13.22 -12.43
CA GLU A 94 17.92 13.37 -13.88
C GLU A 94 19.04 12.76 -14.74
N ASP A 95 20.10 12.26 -14.11
CA ASP A 95 21.20 11.56 -14.77
C ASP A 95 20.94 10.04 -14.88
N ASN A 96 21.90 9.33 -15.46
CA ASN A 96 21.77 7.91 -15.78
C ASN A 96 21.78 6.97 -14.56
N SER A 97 22.02 7.48 -13.33
CA SER A 97 21.91 6.71 -12.08
C SER A 97 20.47 6.61 -11.56
N HIS A 98 19.49 7.22 -12.24
CA HIS A 98 18.07 6.99 -11.96
C HIS A 98 17.70 5.52 -12.17
N VAL A 99 16.92 4.94 -11.24
CA VAL A 99 16.46 3.55 -11.37
C VAL A 99 15.48 3.39 -12.54
N LYS A 100 15.74 2.48 -13.47
CA LYS A 100 14.98 2.31 -14.71
C LYS A 100 13.92 1.22 -14.65
N LYS A 101 14.02 0.30 -13.70
CA LYS A 101 13.07 -0.80 -13.53
C LYS A 101 12.76 -0.98 -12.05
N MET A 102 11.53 -1.39 -11.76
CA MET A 102 11.10 -1.77 -10.42
C MET A 102 10.28 -3.05 -10.48
N LYS A 103 10.71 -4.07 -9.73
CA LYS A 103 9.93 -5.28 -9.46
C LYS A 103 9.36 -5.18 -8.05
N VAL A 104 8.09 -5.54 -7.92
CA VAL A 104 7.32 -5.41 -6.68
C VAL A 104 6.87 -6.79 -6.24
N TYR A 105 7.21 -7.16 -5.02
CA TYR A 105 6.89 -8.45 -4.41
C TYR A 105 6.05 -8.26 -3.16
N LYS A 106 4.96 -9.03 -3.07
CA LYS A 106 4.01 -8.95 -1.96
C LYS A 106 4.26 -10.05 -0.92
N ASN A 107 4.28 -9.67 0.35
CA ASN A 107 4.28 -10.56 1.52
C ASN A 107 5.41 -11.62 1.49
N ARG A 108 6.58 -11.23 0.98
CA ARG A 108 7.82 -12.01 1.02
C ARG A 108 8.79 -11.29 1.99
N PRO A 109 8.77 -11.61 3.29
CA PRO A 109 9.66 -10.97 4.24
C PRO A 109 11.12 -11.38 4.00
N LYS A 110 12.05 -10.44 4.19
CA LYS A 110 13.51 -10.68 4.10
C LYS A 110 13.95 -11.30 2.77
N MET A 111 13.50 -10.73 1.65
CA MET A 111 14.02 -11.14 0.34
C MET A 111 15.50 -10.80 0.20
N THR A 112 16.21 -11.67 -0.49
CA THR A 112 17.61 -11.52 -0.90
C THR A 112 17.72 -11.48 -2.42
N PHE A 113 18.92 -11.23 -2.96
CA PHE A 113 19.16 -11.27 -4.41
C PHE A 113 18.95 -12.66 -5.03
N ASP A 114 19.03 -13.75 -4.27
CA ASP A 114 18.67 -15.09 -4.78
C ASP A 114 17.15 -15.21 -5.05
N ASP A 115 16.33 -14.55 -4.23
CA ASP A 115 14.85 -14.61 -4.30
C ASP A 115 14.25 -13.79 -5.47
N VAL A 116 14.99 -12.81 -6.02
CA VAL A 116 14.47 -11.94 -7.10
C VAL A 116 14.27 -12.68 -8.43
N SER A 117 14.89 -13.86 -8.55
CA SER A 117 14.68 -14.82 -9.64
C SER A 117 13.24 -15.34 -9.72
N ALA A 118 12.52 -15.33 -8.59
CA ALA A 118 11.11 -15.69 -8.54
C ALA A 118 10.24 -14.64 -9.26
N LYS A 119 9.11 -15.07 -9.81
CA LYS A 119 8.16 -14.18 -10.48
C LYS A 119 7.70 -13.04 -9.54
N ALA A 120 7.85 -11.80 -9.99
CA ALA A 120 7.32 -10.62 -9.31
C ALA A 120 5.78 -10.54 -9.40
N ASP A 121 5.16 -9.89 -8.42
CA ASP A 121 3.71 -9.68 -8.38
C ASP A 121 3.29 -8.59 -9.38
N GLN A 122 4.15 -7.58 -9.58
CA GLN A 122 4.08 -6.60 -10.66
C GLN A 122 5.48 -6.06 -10.98
N GLU A 123 5.72 -5.69 -12.24
CA GLU A 123 6.95 -5.04 -12.70
C GLU A 123 6.58 -3.73 -13.42
N PHE A 124 7.48 -2.74 -13.36
CA PHE A 124 7.36 -1.44 -13.99
C PHE A 124 8.69 -1.06 -14.66
N GLU A 125 8.62 -0.50 -15.86
CA GLU A 125 9.69 0.38 -16.35
C GLU A 125 9.44 1.77 -15.72
N LEU A 126 10.52 2.42 -15.29
CA LEU A 126 10.52 3.73 -14.67
C LEU A 126 11.12 4.76 -15.62
N ASP A 127 10.67 6.00 -15.50
CA ASP A 127 11.13 7.15 -16.29
C ASP A 127 11.79 8.17 -15.35
N GLN A 128 12.80 8.89 -15.85
CA GLN A 128 13.48 9.94 -15.08
C GLN A 128 12.50 11.06 -14.72
N ASP A 129 12.21 11.22 -13.44
CA ASP A 129 11.31 12.25 -12.91
C ASP A 129 11.85 12.82 -11.60
N LEU A 130 12.43 14.03 -11.67
CA LEU A 130 12.91 14.79 -10.51
C LEU A 130 11.76 15.45 -9.73
N THR A 131 10.62 15.69 -10.38
CA THR A 131 9.49 16.42 -9.80
C THR A 131 8.56 15.54 -8.97
N GLY A 132 8.65 14.22 -9.18
CA GLY A 132 7.70 13.24 -8.65
C GLY A 132 6.28 13.59 -9.08
N THR A 133 6.07 13.67 -10.40
CA THR A 133 4.78 13.80 -11.08
C THR A 133 4.25 12.43 -11.51
N ILE A 134 5.12 11.49 -11.90
CA ILE A 134 4.73 10.16 -12.37
C ILE A 134 4.22 9.30 -11.21
N GLU A 135 3.20 8.48 -11.46
CA GLU A 135 2.62 7.56 -10.48
C GLU A 135 2.43 6.15 -11.08
N TYR A 136 3.09 5.17 -10.48
CA TYR A 136 3.06 3.78 -10.92
C TYR A 136 1.91 3.03 -10.25
N SER A 137 0.77 2.98 -10.95
CA SER A 137 -0.46 2.33 -10.47
C SER A 137 -0.29 0.82 -10.32
N THR A 138 -0.51 0.33 -9.10
CA THR A 138 -0.45 -1.09 -8.75
C THR A 138 -1.81 -1.77 -8.91
N LYS A 139 -1.82 -3.06 -9.22
CA LYS A 139 -3.04 -3.87 -9.29
C LYS A 139 -3.60 -4.07 -7.88
N MET A 140 -4.55 -3.23 -7.46
CA MET A 140 -5.18 -3.31 -6.13
C MET A 140 -5.70 -4.69 -5.74
N VAL A 141 -6.15 -5.51 -6.71
CA VAL A 141 -6.56 -6.91 -6.47
C VAL A 141 -5.40 -7.80 -6.01
N THR A 142 -4.19 -7.54 -6.53
CA THR A 142 -2.95 -8.21 -6.12
C THR A 142 -2.45 -7.62 -4.80
N PHE A 143 -2.37 -6.29 -4.69
CA PHE A 143 -1.77 -5.58 -3.55
C PHE A 143 -2.78 -5.13 -2.46
N ASN A 144 -3.87 -5.88 -2.29
CA ASN A 144 -4.70 -5.80 -1.09
C ASN A 144 -4.12 -6.69 0.03
N ASN A 145 -4.22 -6.27 1.30
CA ASN A 145 -3.76 -7.07 2.45
C ASN A 145 -2.25 -7.37 2.40
N VAL A 146 -1.44 -6.33 2.16
CA VAL A 146 0.03 -6.38 2.19
C VAL A 146 0.50 -6.04 3.61
N HIS A 147 1.38 -6.85 4.19
CA HIS A 147 2.04 -6.58 5.49
C HIS A 147 3.57 -6.50 5.35
N HIS A 148 4.11 -6.96 4.21
CA HIS A 148 5.50 -6.76 3.81
C HIS A 148 5.55 -6.51 2.31
N LEU A 149 6.30 -5.52 1.86
CA LEU A 149 6.52 -5.17 0.46
C LEU A 149 8.01 -5.21 0.19
N SER A 150 8.45 -5.94 -0.84
CA SER A 150 9.84 -5.84 -1.29
C SER A 150 9.89 -5.16 -2.65
N LEU A 151 10.75 -4.14 -2.76
CA LEU A 151 10.98 -3.36 -3.97
C LEU A 151 12.40 -3.61 -4.46
N TYR A 152 12.51 -4.17 -5.65
CA TYR A 152 13.77 -4.52 -6.29
C TYR A 152 13.99 -3.68 -7.54
N PHE A 153 15.12 -3.01 -7.63
CA PHE A 153 15.52 -2.15 -8.74
C PHE A 153 16.75 -2.80 -9.41
N PRO A 154 16.59 -3.56 -10.51
CA PRO A 154 17.69 -4.34 -11.10
C PRO A 154 18.62 -3.53 -12.02
N THR A 155 18.21 -2.34 -12.47
CA THR A 155 18.92 -1.57 -13.51
C THR A 155 18.60 -0.09 -13.41
N ASN A 156 19.58 0.76 -13.74
CA ASN A 156 19.44 2.20 -13.97
C ASN A 156 19.41 2.54 -15.48
N PHE A 157 19.67 3.81 -15.82
CA PHE A 157 19.75 4.30 -17.20
C PHE A 157 21.15 4.19 -17.84
N GLY A 158 22.18 3.77 -17.10
CA GLY A 158 23.51 3.47 -17.66
C GLY A 158 24.73 3.78 -16.79
N GLU A 159 24.56 4.22 -15.53
CA GLU A 159 25.69 4.39 -14.59
C GLU A 159 26.08 3.08 -13.88
N GLU A 160 27.19 3.09 -13.15
CA GLU A 160 27.62 1.95 -12.32
C GLU A 160 26.74 1.76 -11.08
N THR A 161 26.21 2.84 -10.49
CA THR A 161 25.35 2.81 -9.29
C THR A 161 23.99 3.46 -9.52
N SER A 162 23.05 3.18 -8.62
CA SER A 162 21.68 3.70 -8.62
C SER A 162 21.44 4.61 -7.43
N ARG A 163 20.75 5.73 -7.63
CA ARG A 163 20.37 6.68 -6.58
C ARG A 163 18.86 6.89 -6.50
N ILE A 164 18.32 6.85 -5.28
CA ILE A 164 16.91 7.15 -4.99
C ILE A 164 16.82 8.27 -3.94
N TYR A 165 16.01 9.30 -4.21
CA TYR A 165 15.71 10.40 -3.29
C TYR A 165 14.41 10.19 -2.51
N TYR A 166 13.42 9.49 -3.10
CA TYR A 166 12.09 9.33 -2.49
C TYR A 166 11.38 8.07 -2.99
N ILE A 167 10.74 7.37 -2.06
CA ILE A 167 9.78 6.28 -2.33
C ILE A 167 8.45 6.63 -1.67
N GLY A 168 7.50 7.10 -2.46
CA GLY A 168 6.14 7.40 -2.05
C GLY A 168 5.23 6.19 -2.20
N LEU A 169 4.51 5.82 -1.14
CA LEU A 169 3.56 4.71 -1.15
C LEU A 169 2.13 5.25 -0.99
N ARG A 170 1.30 5.12 -2.03
CA ARG A 170 -0.09 5.59 -2.04
C ARG A 170 -1.05 4.45 -1.74
N GLY A 171 -1.98 4.62 -0.80
CA GLY A 171 -2.99 3.59 -0.53
C GLY A 171 -3.80 3.79 0.73
N GLU A 172 -4.30 2.68 1.28
CA GLU A 172 -5.12 2.64 2.50
C GLU A 172 -4.43 1.74 3.54
N PHE A 173 -4.46 2.17 4.80
CA PHE A 173 -4.07 1.33 5.94
C PHE A 173 -5.30 0.67 6.57
N SER A 174 -5.10 -0.50 7.17
CA SER A 174 -6.08 -1.19 8.00
C SER A 174 -5.34 -1.82 9.17
N GLU A 175 -5.86 -1.62 10.38
CA GLU A 175 -5.26 -2.23 11.56
C GLU A 175 -5.24 -3.75 11.43
N ALA A 176 -4.10 -4.36 11.79
CA ALA A 176 -4.01 -5.80 11.85
C ALA A 176 -4.93 -6.31 12.97
N HIS A 177 -6.11 -6.80 12.61
CA HIS A 177 -6.95 -7.57 13.51
C HIS A 177 -6.24 -8.88 13.86
N HIS A 178 -5.35 -8.83 14.85
CA HIS A 178 -4.91 -10.00 15.58
C HIS A 178 -6.14 -10.64 16.20
N HIS A 179 -6.74 -11.61 15.51
CA HIS A 179 -7.77 -12.49 16.06
C HIS A 179 -7.11 -13.38 17.12
N GLY A 180 -6.84 -12.79 18.29
CA GLY A 180 -6.71 -13.53 19.53
C GLY A 180 -8.02 -14.27 19.70
N VAL A 181 -7.95 -15.60 19.55
CA VAL A 181 -9.10 -16.51 19.48
C VAL A 181 -9.85 -16.47 20.81
N THR A 182 -10.72 -15.48 20.94
CA THR A 182 -11.72 -15.42 22.00
C THR A 182 -12.80 -16.40 21.56
N ILE A 183 -12.62 -17.67 21.94
CA ILE A 183 -13.74 -18.61 21.97
C ILE A 183 -14.69 -18.05 23.02
N CYS A 184 -15.68 -17.29 22.57
CA CYS A 184 -16.88 -17.06 23.33
C CYS A 184 -17.56 -18.42 23.48
N THR A 185 -17.14 -19.20 24.48
CA THR A 185 -17.87 -20.38 24.95
C THR A 185 -19.17 -19.88 25.56
N TYR A 186 -20.13 -19.61 24.68
CA TYR A 186 -21.49 -19.36 25.07
C TYR A 186 -22.04 -20.70 25.55
N GLU A 187 -21.95 -20.94 26.86
CA GLU A 187 -22.59 -22.06 27.53
C GLU A 187 -24.12 -21.92 27.44
N SER A 188 -24.67 -22.20 26.26
CA SER A 188 -26.08 -22.53 26.08
C SER A 188 -26.39 -23.80 26.86
N ARG A 189 -26.65 -23.66 28.17
CA ARG A 189 -27.43 -24.66 28.91
C ARG A 189 -28.90 -24.32 28.70
N PRO A 190 -29.65 -25.05 27.84
CA PRO A 190 -31.10 -24.87 27.75
C PRO A 190 -31.76 -25.39 29.04
N MET A 191 -31.88 -24.50 30.03
CA MET A 191 -32.68 -24.79 31.21
C MET A 191 -34.16 -24.58 30.86
N MET A 192 -34.82 -25.65 30.44
CA MET A 192 -36.27 -25.71 30.28
C MET A 192 -36.94 -25.47 31.64
N SER A 193 -37.26 -24.22 31.97
CA SER A 193 -38.23 -23.86 33.01
C SER A 193 -39.53 -23.46 32.35
N ASP A 194 -40.13 -24.53 31.82
CA ASP A 194 -41.42 -24.66 31.19
C ASP A 194 -42.55 -23.94 31.97
N HIS A 195 -43.53 -23.50 31.20
CA HIS A 195 -44.67 -22.66 31.52
C HIS A 195 -45.37 -22.94 32.87
N LYS A 196 -45.60 -21.88 33.66
CA LYS A 196 -46.81 -21.76 34.50
C LYS A 196 -47.47 -20.38 34.34
N ASN A 197 -48.64 -20.40 33.71
CA ASN A 197 -49.48 -19.23 33.48
C ASN A 197 -50.10 -18.73 34.80
N PRO A 198 -50.03 -17.43 35.15
CA PRO A 198 -50.67 -16.91 36.33
C PRO A 198 -52.20 -16.76 36.15
N LEU A 199 -52.93 -17.29 37.14
CA LEU A 199 -54.28 -16.86 37.56
C LEU A 199 -55.47 -17.06 36.60
N SER A 200 -56.27 -18.09 36.90
CA SER A 200 -57.71 -17.86 37.18
C SER A 200 -58.21 -18.94 38.15
N ASP A 201 -58.41 -18.53 39.41
CA ASP A 201 -59.11 -19.31 40.44
C ASP A 201 -60.59 -18.94 40.38
N ALA A 202 -61.47 -19.93 40.20
CA ALA A 202 -62.91 -19.76 40.29
C ALA A 202 -63.66 -21.06 40.63
N ALA A 203 -64.10 -21.13 41.88
CA ALA A 203 -65.30 -21.83 42.35
C ALA A 203 -65.37 -23.36 42.22
N ASN A 204 -64.90 -24.02 43.28
CA ASN A 204 -65.30 -25.36 43.68
C ASN A 204 -66.81 -25.45 43.99
N HIS A 205 -67.54 -26.37 43.35
CA HIS A 205 -68.81 -26.88 43.88
C HIS A 205 -69.07 -28.34 43.44
N GLN A 206 -68.95 -29.26 44.40
CA GLN A 206 -69.60 -30.56 44.37
C GLN A 206 -70.87 -30.49 45.19
N ILE A 207 -71.94 -31.19 44.78
CA ILE A 207 -72.66 -32.14 45.64
C ILE A 207 -73.52 -33.09 44.80
N HIS A 208 -73.45 -34.37 45.21
CA HIS A 208 -74.39 -35.51 45.05
C HIS A 208 -75.49 -35.46 43.97
#